data_AF-A0A2S7K0T7-F1
#
_entry.id   AF-A0A2S7K0T7-F1
#
_cell.length_a   1.000
_cell.length_b   1.000
_cell.length_c   1.000
_cell.angle_alpha   90.00
_cell.angle_beta   90.00
_cell.angle_gamma   90.00
#
_symmetry.space_group_name_H-M   'P 1'
#
loop_
_entity.id
_entity.type
_entity.pdbx_description
1 polymer ?
#
loop_
_entity_poly.entity_id
_entity_poly.type
_entity_poly.pdbx_seq_one_letter_code
_entity_poly.pdbx_strand_id
1 'polypeptide(L)'
;MQSAPIDRPQKENKTMSEIVSRFFTFDKLIATILIKVLYWIGVVFIAIGVLVGIFGGFGKGVLSGLGMIIAAPIGGVIALIFWRFLCEIYIVVFGMYDRLGKIQEAVGGGAKDAGPTTDAP
;
A
#
# COMPACT_ATOMS: atom_id res chain seq x y z
N MET A 1 -7.07 -61.16 10.22
CA MET A 1 -7.90 -59.95 10.06
C MET A 1 -7.02 -58.75 10.41
N GLN A 2 -6.28 -58.22 9.43
CA GLN A 2 -5.37 -57.09 9.63
C GLN A 2 -6.11 -55.81 9.26
N SER A 3 -6.31 -54.94 10.24
CA SER A 3 -6.87 -53.59 10.09
C SER A 3 -6.02 -52.77 9.10
N ALA A 4 -6.63 -52.38 7.98
CA ALA A 4 -6.05 -51.42 7.05
C ALA A 4 -6.09 -50.01 7.67
N PRO A 5 -4.98 -49.25 7.66
CA PRO A 5 -4.99 -47.86 8.09
C PRO A 5 -5.75 -47.01 7.06
N ILE A 6 -6.82 -46.36 7.53
CA ILE A 6 -7.58 -45.37 6.77
C ILE A 6 -6.66 -44.18 6.51
N ASP A 7 -6.10 -44.12 5.31
CA ASP A 7 -5.34 -42.98 4.82
C ASP A 7 -6.32 -41.82 4.59
N ARG A 8 -6.38 -40.89 5.54
CA ARG A 8 -7.25 -39.72 5.46
C ARG A 8 -6.63 -38.71 4.48
N PRO A 9 -7.36 -38.21 3.47
CA PRO A 9 -6.80 -37.32 2.47
C PRO A 9 -6.31 -36.00 3.11
N GLN A 10 -4.99 -35.84 3.23
CA GLN A 10 -4.32 -34.63 3.76
C GLN A 10 -4.23 -33.47 2.72
N LYS A 11 -5.09 -33.43 1.69
CA LYS A 11 -4.91 -32.52 0.54
C LYS A 11 -5.51 -31.11 0.71
N GLU A 12 -6.22 -30.86 1.82
CA GLU A 12 -6.98 -29.62 2.02
C GLU A 12 -6.13 -28.45 2.54
N ASN A 13 -5.04 -28.71 3.28
CA ASN A 13 -4.24 -27.66 3.93
C ASN A 13 -3.26 -26.94 2.99
N LYS A 14 -2.84 -27.57 1.87
CA LYS A 14 -1.89 -26.96 0.92
C LYS A 14 -2.51 -25.77 0.18
N THR A 15 -3.79 -25.84 -0.18
CA THR A 15 -4.43 -24.82 -1.03
C THR A 15 -4.63 -23.50 -0.29
N MET A 16 -5.04 -23.53 0.98
CA MET A 16 -5.22 -22.29 1.77
C MET A 16 -3.87 -21.61 2.06
N SER A 17 -2.82 -22.37 2.36
CA SER A 17 -1.48 -21.82 2.60
C SER A 17 -0.86 -21.21 1.35
N GLU A 18 -1.07 -21.81 0.17
CA GLU A 18 -0.63 -21.29 -1.13
C GLU A 18 -1.32 -19.96 -1.49
N ILE A 19 -2.62 -19.85 -1.23
CA ILE A 19 -3.38 -18.61 -1.46
C ILE A 19 -2.85 -17.49 -0.56
N VAL A 20 -2.68 -17.75 0.73
CA VAL A 20 -2.14 -16.77 1.69
C VAL A 20 -0.69 -16.40 1.34
N SER A 21 0.14 -17.37 0.97
CA SER A 21 1.52 -17.11 0.55
C SER A 21 1.57 -16.20 -0.67
N ARG A 22 0.71 -16.42 -1.68
CA ARG A 22 0.65 -15.57 -2.88
C ARG A 22 0.17 -14.14 -2.62
N PHE A 23 -0.65 -13.92 -1.59
CA PHE A 23 -1.00 -12.57 -1.14
C PHE A 23 0.14 -11.87 -0.38
N PHE A 24 1.03 -12.64 0.25
CA PHE A 24 2.23 -12.15 0.92
C PHE A 24 3.45 -12.01 -0.02
N THR A 25 3.46 -12.68 -1.17
CA THR A 25 4.48 -12.51 -2.20
C THR A 25 4.22 -11.21 -2.99
N PHE A 26 4.75 -10.10 -2.48
CA PHE A 26 4.74 -8.75 -3.08
C PHE A 26 5.57 -8.66 -4.38
N ASP A 27 5.29 -9.51 -5.37
CA ASP A 27 6.10 -9.65 -6.60
C ASP A 27 5.95 -8.48 -7.59
N LYS A 28 4.99 -7.58 -7.36
CA LYS A 28 4.90 -6.31 -8.09
C LYS A 28 4.65 -5.19 -7.11
N LEU A 29 5.35 -4.08 -7.29
CA LEU A 29 5.19 -2.84 -6.55
C LEU A 29 3.79 -2.22 -6.79
N ILE A 30 2.74 -2.86 -6.27
CA ILE A 30 1.39 -2.32 -6.13
C ILE A 30 1.37 -1.18 -5.10
N ALA A 31 2.47 -0.97 -4.36
CA ALA A 31 2.64 0.10 -3.39
C ALA A 31 2.16 1.46 -3.92
N THR A 32 2.52 1.82 -5.16
CA THR A 32 2.09 3.09 -5.77
C THR A 32 0.57 3.23 -5.89
N ILE A 33 -0.15 2.14 -6.18
CA ILE A 33 -1.63 2.12 -6.25
C ILE A 33 -2.24 2.08 -4.85
N LEU A 34 -1.67 1.28 -3.95
CA LEU A 34 -2.08 1.20 -2.55
C LEU A 34 -2.05 2.56 -1.86
N ILE A 35 -0.99 3.35 -2.09
CA ILE A 35 -0.84 4.69 -1.49
C ILE A 35 -1.87 5.68 -2.07
N LYS A 36 -2.24 5.56 -3.35
CA LYS A 36 -3.32 6.37 -3.93
C LYS A 36 -4.68 6.08 -3.28
N VAL A 37 -4.97 4.81 -3.00
CA VAL A 37 -6.18 4.42 -2.26
C VAL A 37 -6.11 4.95 -0.83
N LEU A 38 -4.97 4.80 -0.16
CA LEU A 38 -4.74 5.34 1.18
C LEU A 38 -4.89 6.86 1.25
N TYR A 39 -4.45 7.58 0.22
CA TYR A 39 -4.62 9.03 0.13
C TYR A 39 -6.10 9.43 0.22
N TRP A 40 -6.95 8.82 -0.61
CA TRP A 40 -8.40 9.08 -0.60
C TRP A 40 -9.03 8.74 0.74
N ILE A 41 -8.66 7.60 1.33
CA ILE A 41 -9.13 7.19 2.65
C ILE A 41 -8.74 8.24 3.70
N GLY A 42 -7.48 8.70 3.70
CA GLY A 42 -7.01 9.71 4.63
C GLY A 42 -7.69 11.07 4.48
N VAL A 43 -7.99 11.51 3.25
CA VAL A 43 -8.77 12.72 3.00
C VAL A 43 -10.17 12.61 3.60
N VAL A 44 -10.83 11.46 3.43
CA VAL A 44 -12.14 11.19 4.05
C VAL A 44 -12.04 11.23 5.58
N PHE A 45 -11.02 10.61 6.17
CA PHE A 45 -10.81 10.65 7.62
C PHE A 45 -10.56 12.07 8.14
N ILE A 46 -9.80 12.90 7.42
CA ILE A 46 -9.56 14.29 7.82
C ILE A 46 -10.86 15.09 7.72
N ALA A 47 -11.64 14.91 6.66
CA ALA A 47 -12.94 15.57 6.52
C ALA A 47 -13.90 15.20 7.66
N ILE A 48 -13.97 13.92 8.02
CA ILE A 48 -14.74 13.44 9.17
C ILE A 48 -14.19 14.03 10.47
N GLY A 49 -12.86 14.04 10.65
CA GLY A 49 -12.19 14.60 11.82
C GLY A 49 -12.50 16.07 12.05
N VAL A 50 -12.56 16.87 10.97
CA VAL A 50 -12.99 18.27 11.03
C VAL A 50 -14.43 18.39 11.50
N LEU A 51 -15.35 17.61 10.90
CA LEU A 51 -16.76 17.59 11.29
C LEU A 51 -16.92 17.23 12.77
N VAL A 52 -16.29 16.13 13.20
CA VAL A 52 -16.32 15.66 14.59
C VAL A 52 -15.69 16.70 15.53
N GLY A 53 -14.62 17.38 15.12
CA GLY A 53 -14.00 18.45 15.90
C GLY A 53 -14.95 19.63 16.15
N ILE A 54 -15.71 20.03 15.12
CA ILE A 54 -16.73 21.08 15.24
C ILE A 54 -17.84 20.64 16.20
N PHE A 55 -18.48 19.50 15.95
CA PHE A 55 -19.59 19.02 16.79
C PHE A 55 -19.15 18.69 18.23
N GLY A 56 -17.95 18.15 18.40
CA GLY A 56 -17.36 17.87 19.71
C GLY A 56 -17.06 19.14 20.50
N GLY A 57 -16.76 20.26 19.83
CA GLY A 57 -16.59 21.57 20.46
C GLY A 57 -17.88 22.07 21.11
N PHE A 58 -19.02 21.88 20.45
CA PHE A 58 -20.33 22.27 20.99
C PHE A 58 -20.73 21.46 22.23
N GLY A 59 -20.33 20.18 22.31
CA GLY A 59 -20.55 19.33 23.48
C GLY A 59 -19.85 19.81 24.75
N LYS A 60 -18.80 20.65 24.62
CA LYS A 60 -18.06 21.24 25.74
C LYS A 60 -18.55 22.63 26.15
N GLY A 61 -19.49 23.21 25.39
CA GLY A 61 -20.08 24.53 25.65
C GLY A 61 -20.08 25.43 24.42
N VAL A 62 -21.00 26.41 24.40
CA VAL A 62 -21.25 27.29 23.25
C VAL A 62 -20.00 28.08 22.82
N LEU A 63 -19.25 28.63 23.78
CA LEU A 63 -18.03 29.39 23.50
C LEU A 63 -16.92 28.50 22.89
N SER A 64 -16.80 27.25 23.36
CA SER A 64 -15.88 26.27 22.80
C SER A 64 -16.30 25.82 21.39
N GLY A 65 -17.60 25.69 21.13
CA GLY A 65 -18.13 25.36 19.81
C GLY A 65 -17.83 26.45 18.78
N LEU A 66 -18.03 27.72 19.14
CA LEU A 66 -17.67 28.86 18.29
C LEU A 66 -16.17 28.92 17.97
N GLY A 67 -15.30 28.64 18.95
CA GLY A 67 -13.85 28.53 18.71
C GLY A 67 -13.50 27.39 17.76
N MET A 68 -14.15 26.24 17.91
CA MET A 68 -13.92 25.06 17.05
C MET A 68 -14.42 25.23 15.62
N ILE A 69 -15.44 26.05 15.35
CA ILE A 69 -15.87 26.37 13.98
C ILE A 69 -14.73 26.97 13.16
N ILE A 70 -13.84 27.75 13.78
CA ILE A 70 -12.71 28.37 13.09
C ILE A 70 -11.46 27.49 13.20
N ALA A 71 -11.19 26.94 14.38
CA ALA A 71 -10.00 26.15 14.63
C ALA A 71 -9.99 24.80 13.88
N ALA A 72 -11.14 24.12 13.76
CA ALA A 72 -11.21 22.81 13.14
C ALA A 72 -10.94 22.85 11.61
N PRO A 73 -11.49 23.80 10.81
CA PRO A 73 -11.11 23.95 9.41
C PRO A 73 -9.63 24.27 9.23
N ILE A 74 -9.06 25.16 10.06
CA ILE A 74 -7.63 25.50 10.01
C ILE A 74 -6.79 24.25 10.28
N GLY A 75 -7.10 23.51 11.34
CA GLY A 75 -6.46 22.24 11.66
C GLY A 75 -6.61 21.20 10.55
N GLY A 76 -7.79 21.15 9.92
CA GLY A 76 -8.08 20.27 8.78
C GLY A 76 -7.23 20.58 7.55
N VAL A 77 -7.05 21.87 7.22
CA VAL A 77 -6.19 22.30 6.11
C VAL A 77 -4.73 21.92 6.38
N ILE A 78 -4.23 22.17 7.60
CA ILE A 78 -2.87 21.79 8.00
C ILE A 78 -2.71 20.27 7.91
N ALA A 79 -3.68 19.50 8.42
CA ALA A 79 -3.68 18.05 8.35
C ALA A 79 -3.69 17.55 6.90
N LEU A 80 -4.48 18.17 6.00
CA LEU A 80 -4.50 17.83 4.58
C LEU A 80 -3.16 18.11 3.90
N ILE A 81 -2.53 19.25 4.17
CA ILE A 81 -1.21 19.60 3.61
C ILE A 81 -0.16 18.60 4.08
N PHE A 82 -0.14 18.31 5.38
CA PHE A 82 0.79 17.34 5.97
C PHE A 82 0.56 15.92 5.40
N TRP A 83 -0.70 15.51 5.27
CA TRP A 83 -1.09 14.24 4.67
C TRP A 83 -0.66 14.14 3.20
N ARG A 84 -0.85 15.21 2.43
CA ARG A 84 -0.42 15.32 1.03
C ARG A 84 1.09 15.15 0.92
N PHE A 85 1.85 15.83 1.78
CA PHE A 85 3.30 15.76 1.82
C PHE A 85 3.81 14.34 2.15
N LEU A 86 3.24 13.69 3.16
CA LEU A 86 3.58 12.31 3.51
C LEU A 86 3.30 11.36 2.34
N CYS A 87 2.10 11.42 1.75
CA CYS A 87 1.72 10.57 0.62
C CYS A 87 2.66 10.77 -0.58
N GLU A 88 3.08 12.01 -0.84
CA GLU A 88 4.02 12.35 -1.92
C GLU A 88 5.37 11.66 -1.71
N ILE A 89 5.93 11.74 -0.50
CA ILE A 89 7.22 11.09 -0.17
C ILE A 89 7.12 9.57 -0.38
N TYR A 90 6.04 8.94 0.10
CA TYR A 90 5.85 7.50 -0.10
C TYR A 90 5.78 7.14 -1.59
N ILE A 91 4.96 7.83 -2.38
CA ILE A 91 4.84 7.56 -3.83
C ILE A 91 6.19 7.74 -4.54
N VAL A 92 6.95 8.79 -4.21
CA VAL A 92 8.26 9.04 -4.82
C VAL A 92 9.24 7.92 -4.50
N VAL A 93 9.32 7.48 -3.25
CA VAL A 93 10.21 6.41 -2.81
C VAL A 93 9.86 5.09 -3.50
N PHE A 94 8.60 4.67 -3.47
CA PHE A 94 8.16 3.45 -4.14
C PHE A 94 8.29 3.53 -5.67
N GLY A 95 8.06 4.71 -6.25
CA GLY A 95 8.31 4.97 -7.67
C GLY A 95 9.79 4.90 -8.07
N MET A 96 10.72 5.23 -7.17
CA MET A 96 12.16 5.03 -7.38
C MET A 96 12.52 3.55 -7.41
N TYR A 97 12.01 2.75 -6.46
CA TYR A 97 12.24 1.30 -6.43
C TYR A 97 11.78 0.61 -7.72
N ASP A 98 10.62 0.99 -8.26
CA ASP A 98 10.09 0.47 -9.53
C ASP A 98 11.03 0.74 -10.71
N ARG A 99 11.65 1.92 -10.74
CA ARG A 99 12.57 2.32 -11.81
C ARG A 99 13.89 1.58 -11.72
N LEU A 100 14.39 1.31 -10.51
CA LEU A 100 15.62 0.55 -10.29
C LEU A 100 15.50 -0.90 -10.75
N GLY A 101 14.35 -1.54 -10.52
CA GLY A 101 14.08 -2.89 -11.04
C GLY A 101 14.17 -2.97 -12.56
N LYS A 102 13.63 -1.97 -13.26
CA LYS A 102 13.72 -1.88 -14.74
C LYS A 102 15.15 -1.70 -15.25
N ILE A 103 15.98 -0.95 -14.53
CA ILE A 103 17.40 -0.75 -14.90
C ILE A 103 18.18 -2.06 -14.71
N GLN A 104 17.92 -2.81 -13.63
CA GLN A 104 18.56 -4.11 -13.41
C GLN A 104 18.22 -5.11 -14.53
N GLU A 105 16.97 -5.14 -14.99
CA GLU A 105 16.54 -5.98 -16.11
C GLU A 105 17.21 -5.57 -17.42
N ALA A 106 17.31 -4.26 -17.71
CA ALA A 106 17.98 -3.75 -18.90
C ALA A 106 19.50 -4.04 -18.91
N VAL A 107 20.17 -3.96 -17.76
CA VAL A 107 21.60 -4.26 -17.62
C VAL A 107 21.87 -5.78 -17.67
N GLY A 108 20.98 -6.61 -17.13
CA GLY A 108 21.11 -8.07 -17.14
C GLY A 108 20.70 -8.74 -18.45
N GLY A 109 19.84 -8.12 -19.26
CA GLY A 109 19.36 -8.64 -20.54
C GLY A 109 20.39 -8.60 -21.67
N GLY A 110 21.27 -7.59 -21.69
CA GLY A 110 22.27 -7.42 -22.76
C GLY A 110 23.36 -8.51 -22.81
N ALA A 111 23.47 -9.38 -21.81
CA ALA A 111 24.42 -10.48 -21.79
C ALA A 111 23.90 -11.76 -22.49
N LYS A 112 22.60 -11.86 -22.80
CA LYS A 112 22.00 -13.07 -23.41
C LYS A 112 21.99 -13.07 -24.93
N ASP A 113 22.29 -11.94 -25.56
CA ASP A 113 22.22 -11.78 -27.03
C ASP A 113 23.58 -11.98 -27.72
N ALA A 114 24.66 -12.14 -26.96
CA ALA A 114 25.95 -12.61 -27.48
C ALA A 114 25.94 -14.14 -27.62
N GLY A 115 25.05 -14.65 -28.49
CA GLY A 115 25.14 -16.03 -28.97
C GLY A 115 26.52 -16.25 -29.63
N PRO A 116 27.10 -17.46 -29.55
CA PRO A 116 28.41 -17.74 -30.10
C PRO A 116 28.36 -17.43 -31.60
N THR A 117 29.07 -16.38 -32.02
CA THR A 117 29.43 -16.14 -33.42
C THR A 117 30.18 -17.37 -33.89
N THR A 118 29.42 -18.29 -34.48
CA THR A 118 29.92 -19.44 -35.22
C THR A 118 30.44 -18.88 -36.55
N ASP A 119 31.52 -18.12 -36.45
CA ASP A 119 32.29 -17.64 -37.57
C ASP A 119 33.67 -18.26 -37.39
N ALA A 120 33.81 -19.51 -37.83
CA ALA A 120 35.08 -20.18 -38.02
C ALA A 120 35.07 -20.83 -39.41
N PRO A 121 36.26 -20.95 -40.04
CA PRO A 121 36.59 -20.39 -41.35
C PRO A 121 36.02 -21.10 -42.59
#